data_AF-A0AAE7BHC9-F1
#
_entry.id   AF-A0AAE7BHC9-F1
#
_cell.length_a   1.000
_cell.length_b   1.000
_cell.length_c   1.000
_cell.angle_alpha   90.00
_cell.angle_beta   90.00
_cell.angle_gamma   90.00
#
_symmetry.space_group_name_H-M   'P 1'
#
loop_
_entity.id
_entity.type
_entity.pdbx_description
1 polymer ?
#
loop_
_entity_poly.entity_id
_entity_poly.type
_entity_poly.pdbx_seq_one_letter_code
_entity_poly.pdbx_strand_id
1 'polypeptide(L)'
;MSFFENIKEFFSLLKESNYNLGTVYSQNPDNIHVVILILIIIAILIAFFIVNSFKRVQLLKLISEIEKSSNFLDFEEKLSKIANELPKRGVEVASKLNLSKNEIYEKGLFLIKNFNIKEKIEAYKSFSTTCSLIAKNSQKYKIDELSNFFEEKSIFLLEKNLFKEIENYYKTARFNEDDVELVNSIVTYSKNLSNPFSVLIPLQQEINKFSFTFNLELFKFLKKLTKDSSGEIFVKSNEKLNNMFKDENEKISNVILSYVLKNDEKEKVYNYISNLKDKDYLQSLYFNFFGKSNDTDLDLAFIKNETKIKNDYKEYINCQITYNWKDLAYINYILNSPKVLQVIGHNDYRAIIERIEKLEKDIDFNAKVSRVLEIANDAKKIAKEAKAIARSK
;
A
#
# COMPACT_ATOMS: atom_id res chain seq x y z
N MET A 1 40.44 -15.57 -56.77
CA MET A 1 41.03 -14.35 -56.18
C MET A 1 40.22 -13.94 -54.98
N SER A 2 40.87 -13.60 -53.88
CA SER A 2 40.16 -13.04 -52.72
C SER A 2 39.61 -11.66 -53.06
N PHE A 3 38.48 -11.27 -52.48
CA PHE A 3 37.86 -9.96 -52.72
C PHE A 3 38.84 -8.78 -52.47
N PHE A 4 39.75 -8.93 -51.51
CA PHE A 4 40.81 -7.94 -51.24
C PHE A 4 41.89 -7.88 -52.32
N GLU A 5 42.16 -8.98 -53.02
CA GLU A 5 43.07 -8.98 -54.18
C GLU A 5 42.45 -8.21 -55.34
N ASN A 6 41.15 -8.41 -55.62
CA ASN A 6 40.44 -7.68 -56.68
C ASN A 6 40.41 -6.16 -56.42
N ILE A 7 40.25 -5.74 -55.16
CA ILE A 7 40.30 -4.32 -54.78
C ILE A 7 41.71 -3.75 -55.00
N LYS A 8 42.76 -4.49 -54.61
CA LYS A 8 44.16 -4.06 -54.79
C LYS A 8 44.52 -3.96 -56.26
N GLU A 9 44.12 -4.93 -57.06
CA GLU A 9 44.34 -4.96 -58.51
C GLU A 9 43.61 -3.80 -59.19
N PHE A 10 42.35 -3.54 -58.83
CA PHE A 10 41.60 -2.38 -59.31
C PHE A 10 42.32 -1.06 -59.04
N PHE A 11 42.79 -0.82 -57.81
CA PHE A 11 43.51 0.41 -57.48
C PHE A 11 44.90 0.51 -58.16
N SER A 12 45.55 -0.62 -58.43
CA SER A 12 46.81 -0.66 -59.21
C SER A 12 46.56 -0.24 -60.66
N LEU A 13 45.57 -0.85 -61.31
CA LEU A 13 45.17 -0.54 -62.68
C LEU A 13 44.66 0.91 -62.79
N LEU A 14 43.93 1.39 -61.78
CA LEU A 14 43.47 2.78 -61.71
C LEU A 14 44.64 3.77 -61.72
N LYS A 15 45.74 3.44 -61.02
CA LYS A 15 46.94 4.28 -60.96
C LYS A 15 47.74 4.23 -62.26
N GLU A 16 47.89 3.04 -62.85
CA GLU A 16 48.59 2.84 -64.13
C GLU A 16 47.87 3.50 -65.32
N SER A 17 46.54 3.53 -65.27
CA SER A 17 45.70 4.13 -66.32
C SER A 17 45.52 5.65 -66.19
N ASN A 18 46.29 6.34 -65.34
CA ASN A 18 46.08 7.76 -65.03
C ASN A 18 44.63 8.08 -64.60
N TYR A 19 44.02 7.20 -63.81
CA TYR A 19 42.65 7.30 -63.29
C TYR A 19 41.55 7.23 -64.37
N ASN A 20 41.86 6.72 -65.57
CA ASN A 20 40.86 6.51 -66.61
C ASN A 20 40.12 5.18 -66.42
N LEU A 21 38.89 5.27 -65.90
CA LEU A 21 38.01 4.11 -65.65
C LEU A 21 37.66 3.32 -66.91
N GLY A 22 37.59 3.97 -68.08
CA GLY A 22 37.33 3.28 -69.35
C GLY A 22 38.47 2.35 -69.75
N THR A 23 39.72 2.78 -69.49
CA THR A 23 40.92 1.97 -69.73
C THR A 23 41.00 0.81 -68.72
N VAL A 24 40.71 1.03 -67.44
CA VAL A 24 40.66 -0.03 -66.42
C VAL A 24 39.62 -1.10 -66.74
N TYR A 25 38.43 -0.68 -67.19
CA TYR A 25 37.36 -1.59 -67.57
C TYR A 25 37.71 -2.40 -68.83
N SER A 26 38.41 -1.80 -69.79
CA SER A 26 38.88 -2.52 -70.98
C SER A 26 39.95 -3.58 -70.68
N GLN A 27 40.72 -3.39 -69.60
CA GLN A 27 41.78 -4.30 -69.18
C GLN A 27 41.26 -5.44 -68.29
N ASN A 28 40.28 -5.17 -67.43
CA ASN A 28 39.64 -6.19 -66.61
C ASN A 28 38.15 -5.82 -66.37
N PRO A 29 37.20 -6.41 -67.13
CA PRO A 29 35.78 -6.09 -67.05
C PRO A 29 35.13 -6.37 -65.69
N ASP A 30 35.63 -7.34 -64.92
CA ASP A 30 35.09 -7.73 -63.61
C ASP A 30 35.29 -6.64 -62.55
N ASN A 31 36.19 -5.66 -62.81
CA ASN A 31 36.39 -4.48 -61.98
C ASN A 31 35.15 -3.57 -61.85
N ILE A 32 34.14 -3.75 -62.72
CA ILE A 32 32.86 -3.02 -62.60
C ILE A 32 32.15 -3.31 -61.27
N HIS A 33 32.32 -4.51 -60.71
CA HIS A 33 31.75 -4.86 -59.40
C HIS A 33 32.40 -4.05 -58.26
N VAL A 34 33.69 -3.72 -58.37
CA VAL A 34 34.40 -2.85 -57.42
C VAL A 34 33.88 -1.41 -57.51
N VAL A 35 33.63 -0.91 -58.72
CA VAL A 35 33.04 0.42 -58.94
C VAL A 35 31.62 0.51 -58.38
N ILE A 36 30.77 -0.49 -58.63
CA ILE A 36 29.40 -0.56 -58.08
C ILE A 36 29.42 -0.58 -56.55
N LEU A 37 30.32 -1.36 -55.94
CA LEU A 37 30.48 -1.41 -54.49
C LEU A 37 30.88 -0.04 -53.91
N ILE A 38 31.84 0.65 -54.53
CA ILE A 38 32.25 2.00 -54.11
C ILE A 38 31.05 2.95 -54.15
N LEU A 39 30.23 2.90 -55.21
CA LEU A 39 29.01 3.71 -55.31
C LEU A 39 27.99 3.36 -54.22
N ILE A 40 27.81 2.08 -53.90
CA ILE A 40 26.93 1.64 -52.79
C ILE A 40 27.44 2.18 -51.45
N ILE A 41 28.75 2.10 -51.19
CA ILE A 41 29.36 2.65 -49.95
C ILE A 41 29.16 4.16 -49.87
N ILE A 42 29.37 4.89 -50.97
CA ILE A 42 29.11 6.34 -51.03
C ILE A 42 27.63 6.63 -50.76
N ALA A 43 26.70 5.89 -51.36
CA ALA A 43 25.27 6.06 -51.14
C ALA A 43 24.88 5.80 -49.67
N ILE A 44 25.46 4.77 -49.02
CA ILE A 44 25.26 4.49 -47.59
C ILE A 44 25.80 5.62 -46.72
N LEU A 45 27.00 6.15 -47.04
CA LEU A 45 27.58 7.28 -46.33
C LEU A 45 26.71 8.53 -46.46
N ILE A 46 26.24 8.85 -47.67
CA ILE A 46 25.33 9.97 -47.91
C ILE A 46 24.04 9.80 -47.10
N ALA A 47 23.40 8.62 -47.17
CA ALA A 47 22.20 8.33 -46.41
C ALA A 47 22.44 8.48 -44.89
N PHE A 48 23.58 7.99 -44.39
CA PHE A 48 23.98 8.14 -43.00
C PHE A 48 24.10 9.62 -42.59
N PHE A 49 24.76 10.46 -43.39
CA PHE A 49 24.90 11.89 -43.10
C PHE A 49 23.55 12.63 -43.14
N ILE A 50 22.69 12.30 -44.10
CA ILE A 50 21.33 12.88 -44.19
C ILE A 50 20.51 12.52 -42.94
N VAL A 51 20.48 11.23 -42.57
CA VAL A 51 19.74 10.77 -41.38
C VAL A 51 20.30 11.40 -40.11
N ASN A 52 21.62 11.51 -40.00
CA ASN A 52 22.25 12.14 -38.85
C ASN A 52 21.90 13.64 -38.73
N SER A 53 21.91 14.36 -39.86
CA SER A 53 21.52 15.78 -39.92
C SER A 53 20.04 15.97 -39.53
N PHE A 54 19.14 15.14 -40.08
CA PHE A 54 17.72 15.19 -39.75
C PHE A 54 17.47 14.95 -38.25
N LYS A 55 18.09 13.91 -37.67
CA LYS A 55 17.99 13.62 -36.23
C LYS A 55 18.57 14.73 -35.36
N ARG A 56 19.63 15.41 -35.81
CA ARG A 56 20.19 16.58 -35.12
C ARG A 56 19.18 17.74 -35.07
N VAL A 57 18.57 18.08 -36.20
CA VAL A 57 17.55 19.14 -36.28
C VAL A 57 16.33 18.80 -35.41
N GLN A 58 15.88 17.54 -35.43
CA GLN A 58 14.80 17.09 -34.55
C GLN A 58 15.16 17.27 -33.07
N LEU A 59 16.40 16.95 -32.67
CA LEU A 59 16.84 17.08 -31.29
C LEU A 59 16.93 18.55 -30.84
N LEU A 60 17.43 19.44 -31.70
CA LEU A 60 17.43 20.89 -31.43
C LEU A 60 16.02 21.44 -31.25
N LYS A 61 15.08 20.98 -32.08
CA LYS A 61 13.66 21.31 -31.96
C LYS A 61 13.08 20.82 -30.63
N LEU A 62 13.36 19.57 -30.26
CA LEU A 62 12.94 19.01 -28.96
C LEU A 62 13.45 19.84 -27.77
N ILE A 63 14.72 20.24 -27.77
CA ILE A 63 15.30 21.09 -26.72
C ILE A 63 14.56 22.43 -26.62
N SER A 64 14.12 22.99 -27.75
CA SER A 64 13.42 24.30 -27.76
C SER A 64 11.92 24.18 -27.47
N GLU A 65 11.34 22.98 -27.54
CA GLU A 65 9.92 22.73 -27.32
C GLU A 65 9.61 22.08 -25.98
N ILE A 66 10.62 21.56 -25.28
CA ILE A 66 10.43 20.86 -24.00
C ILE A 66 9.80 21.75 -22.92
N GLU A 67 10.08 23.06 -22.93
CA GLU A 67 9.43 24.04 -22.03
C GLU A 67 7.92 24.17 -22.27
N LYS A 68 7.47 23.85 -23.49
CA LYS A 68 6.05 23.89 -23.88
C LYS A 68 5.29 22.64 -23.47
N SER A 69 5.95 21.66 -22.85
CA SER A 69 5.29 20.42 -22.38
C SER A 69 4.18 20.76 -21.39
N SER A 70 3.00 20.17 -21.62
CA SER A 70 1.79 20.44 -20.83
C SER A 70 1.68 19.59 -19.57
N ASN A 71 2.32 18.42 -19.56
CA ASN A 71 2.31 17.48 -18.44
C ASN A 71 3.70 16.82 -18.28
N PHE A 72 3.92 16.18 -17.13
CA PHE A 72 5.22 15.59 -16.80
C PHE A 72 5.60 14.41 -17.69
N LEU A 73 4.64 13.58 -18.13
CA LEU A 73 4.94 12.41 -18.97
C LEU A 73 5.50 12.82 -20.35
N ASP A 74 4.88 13.81 -21.00
CA ASP A 74 5.37 14.39 -22.26
C ASP A 74 6.76 15.04 -22.07
N PHE A 75 6.95 15.75 -20.95
CA PHE A 75 8.24 16.33 -20.60
C PHE A 75 9.33 15.25 -20.42
N GLU A 76 9.02 14.18 -19.69
CA GLU A 76 9.93 13.09 -19.39
C GLU A 76 10.32 12.32 -20.66
N GLU A 77 9.36 12.02 -21.54
CA GLU A 77 9.62 11.36 -22.82
C GLU A 77 10.59 12.21 -23.67
N LYS A 78 10.33 13.51 -23.76
CA LYS A 78 11.20 14.46 -24.48
C LYS A 78 12.59 14.52 -23.85
N LEU A 79 12.68 14.65 -22.53
CA LEU A 79 13.95 14.74 -21.82
C LEU A 79 14.78 13.45 -21.96
N SER A 80 14.14 12.29 -21.86
CA SER A 80 14.78 10.99 -22.05
C SER A 80 15.30 10.82 -23.49
N LYS A 81 14.53 11.26 -24.48
CA LYS A 81 14.97 11.28 -25.88
C LYS A 81 16.17 12.21 -26.07
N ILE A 82 16.18 13.38 -25.42
CA ILE A 82 17.34 14.28 -25.39
C ILE A 82 18.56 13.56 -24.80
N ALA A 83 18.43 12.97 -23.61
CA ALA A 83 19.51 12.27 -22.92
C ALA A 83 20.14 11.15 -23.78
N ASN A 84 19.31 10.34 -24.43
CA ASN A 84 19.74 9.17 -25.20
C ASN A 84 20.39 9.51 -26.55
N GLU A 85 19.94 10.60 -27.19
CA GLU A 85 20.46 11.00 -28.51
C GLU A 85 21.59 12.03 -28.41
N LEU A 86 21.71 12.75 -27.28
CA LEU A 86 22.80 13.70 -27.01
C LEU A 86 24.20 13.18 -27.40
N PRO A 87 24.65 11.96 -27.02
CA PRO A 87 26.00 11.52 -27.34
C PRO A 87 26.21 11.20 -28.83
N LYS A 88 25.20 11.30 -29.69
CA LYS A 88 25.32 10.99 -31.14
C LYS A 88 25.27 12.23 -32.03
N ARG A 89 24.97 13.42 -31.49
CA ARG A 89 24.53 14.58 -32.29
C ARG A 89 25.44 15.81 -32.24
N GLY A 90 26.64 15.69 -31.67
CA GLY A 90 27.70 16.69 -31.77
C GLY A 90 27.61 17.83 -30.76
N VAL A 91 28.61 18.72 -30.79
CA VAL A 91 28.79 19.82 -29.83
C VAL A 91 27.66 20.86 -29.89
N GLU A 92 27.15 21.16 -31.08
CA GLU A 92 26.08 22.17 -31.27
C GLU A 92 24.82 21.87 -30.44
N VAL A 93 24.39 20.60 -30.40
CA VAL A 93 23.25 20.17 -29.57
C VAL A 93 23.56 20.37 -28.10
N ALA A 94 24.76 19.99 -27.65
CA ALA A 94 25.19 20.15 -26.27
C ALA A 94 25.24 21.64 -25.87
N SER A 95 25.75 22.52 -26.74
CA SER A 95 25.75 23.97 -26.52
C SER A 95 24.34 24.53 -26.41
N LYS A 96 23.40 24.09 -27.27
CA LYS A 96 22.00 24.52 -27.18
C LYS A 96 21.34 24.03 -25.89
N LEU A 97 21.60 22.79 -25.48
CA LEU A 97 21.12 22.25 -24.21
C LEU A 97 21.70 23.03 -23.02
N ASN A 98 22.96 23.45 -23.08
CA ASN A 98 23.60 24.26 -22.03
C ASN A 98 22.91 25.61 -21.84
N LEU A 99 22.41 26.22 -22.91
CA LEU A 99 21.69 27.49 -22.84
C LEU A 99 20.31 27.35 -22.17
N SER A 100 19.60 26.25 -22.42
CA SER A 100 18.24 26.01 -21.89
C SER A 100 18.19 25.17 -20.60
N LYS A 101 19.34 24.78 -20.04
CA LYS A 101 19.41 23.83 -18.89
C LYS A 101 18.59 24.27 -17.67
N ASN A 102 18.59 25.56 -17.36
CA ASN A 102 17.83 26.12 -16.23
C ASN A 102 16.33 26.05 -16.50
N GLU A 103 15.90 26.47 -17.69
CA GLU A 103 14.49 26.48 -18.09
C GLU A 103 13.90 25.06 -18.09
N ILE A 104 14.67 24.08 -18.59
CA ILE A 104 14.33 22.66 -18.55
C ILE A 104 14.16 22.18 -17.11
N TYR A 105 15.10 22.53 -16.23
CA TYR A 105 15.07 22.12 -14.84
C TYR A 105 13.84 22.67 -14.11
N GLU A 106 13.62 23.97 -14.20
CA GLU A 106 12.47 24.66 -13.59
C GLU A 106 11.14 24.16 -14.17
N LYS A 107 11.09 23.86 -15.47
CA LYS A 107 9.89 23.28 -16.08
C LYS A 107 9.54 21.92 -15.48
N GLY A 108 10.53 21.05 -15.30
CA GLY A 108 10.33 19.75 -14.67
C GLY A 108 9.75 19.90 -13.26
N LEU A 109 10.33 20.80 -12.45
CA LEU A 109 9.85 21.09 -11.09
C LEU A 109 8.43 21.69 -11.07
N PHE A 110 8.10 22.55 -12.03
CA PHE A 110 6.77 23.13 -12.16
C PHE A 110 5.71 22.06 -12.44
N LEU A 111 6.00 21.12 -13.34
CA LEU A 111 5.05 20.09 -13.77
C LEU A 111 4.74 19.05 -12.67
N ILE A 112 5.67 18.81 -11.74
CA ILE A 112 5.49 17.86 -10.63
C ILE A 112 4.89 18.50 -9.37
N LYS A 113 4.72 19.83 -9.33
CA LYS A 113 4.34 20.57 -8.11
C LYS A 113 3.06 20.04 -7.43
N ASN A 114 2.05 19.72 -8.23
CA ASN A 114 0.71 19.37 -7.75
C ASN A 114 0.48 17.86 -7.61
N PHE A 115 1.48 17.04 -7.90
CA PHE A 115 1.40 15.59 -7.71
C PHE A 115 1.26 15.22 -6.24
N ASN A 116 0.58 14.12 -5.96
CA ASN A 116 0.60 13.54 -4.62
C ASN A 116 2.00 12.99 -4.29
N ILE A 117 2.28 12.66 -3.03
CA ILE A 117 3.65 12.30 -2.64
C ILE A 117 4.17 11.01 -3.32
N LYS A 118 3.28 10.06 -3.61
CA LYS A 118 3.64 8.84 -4.36
C LYS A 118 4.07 9.19 -5.78
N GLU A 119 3.27 9.97 -6.49
CA GLU A 119 3.58 10.46 -7.84
C GLU A 119 4.85 11.31 -7.87
N LYS A 120 5.06 12.16 -6.84
CA LYS A 120 6.28 12.94 -6.69
C LYS A 120 7.51 12.05 -6.57
N ILE A 121 7.49 11.02 -5.71
CA ILE A 121 8.62 10.10 -5.55
C ILE A 121 9.05 9.50 -6.89
N GLU A 122 8.10 9.01 -7.68
CA GLU A 122 8.39 8.41 -8.98
C GLU A 122 8.91 9.44 -10.00
N ALA A 123 8.27 10.61 -10.08
CA ALA A 123 8.66 11.68 -10.99
C ALA A 123 10.06 12.26 -10.66
N TYR A 124 10.37 12.48 -9.38
CA TYR A 124 11.69 12.95 -8.95
C TYR A 124 12.79 11.92 -9.26
N LYS A 125 12.52 10.62 -9.07
CA LYS A 125 13.44 9.53 -9.42
C LYS A 125 13.76 9.49 -10.91
N SER A 126 12.72 9.52 -11.74
CA SER A 126 12.92 9.41 -13.18
C SER A 126 13.57 10.67 -13.76
N PHE A 127 13.22 11.84 -13.23
CA PHE A 127 13.87 13.10 -13.58
C PHE A 127 15.34 13.10 -13.18
N SER A 128 15.66 12.69 -11.94
CA SER A 128 17.04 12.56 -11.45
C SER A 128 17.86 11.61 -12.32
N THR A 129 17.32 10.44 -12.65
CA THR A 129 17.98 9.45 -13.52
C THR A 129 18.29 10.04 -14.89
N THR A 130 17.34 10.77 -15.47
CA THR A 130 17.52 11.40 -16.78
C THR A 130 18.54 12.53 -16.73
N CYS A 131 18.54 13.36 -15.68
CA CYS A 131 19.58 14.37 -15.45
C CYS A 131 20.97 13.75 -15.35
N SER A 132 21.13 12.68 -14.56
CA SER A 132 22.40 11.95 -14.42
C SER A 132 22.88 11.40 -15.78
N LEU A 133 21.96 10.87 -16.58
CA LEU A 133 22.28 10.39 -17.93
C LEU A 133 22.72 11.52 -18.87
N ILE A 134 22.08 12.69 -18.82
CA ILE A 134 22.48 13.88 -19.57
C ILE A 134 23.90 14.31 -19.17
N ALA A 135 24.18 14.37 -17.86
CA ALA A 135 25.49 14.75 -17.34
C ALA A 135 26.59 13.82 -17.86
N LYS A 136 26.39 12.51 -17.75
CA LYS A 136 27.32 11.50 -18.26
C LYS A 136 27.52 11.63 -19.78
N ASN A 137 26.44 11.78 -20.53
CA ASN A 137 26.49 11.82 -21.99
C ASN A 137 27.04 13.13 -22.56
N SER A 138 27.06 14.22 -21.77
CA SER A 138 27.59 15.52 -22.19
C SER A 138 29.10 15.67 -21.97
N GLN A 139 29.72 14.90 -21.04
CA GLN A 139 31.15 14.98 -20.71
C GLN A 139 32.08 14.92 -21.92
N LYS A 140 31.76 14.10 -22.93
CA LYS A 140 32.59 13.96 -24.14
C LYS A 140 32.70 15.23 -24.99
N TYR A 141 31.81 16.20 -24.79
CA TYR A 141 31.80 17.47 -25.50
C TYR A 141 32.58 18.58 -24.77
N LYS A 142 33.12 18.30 -23.59
CA LYS A 142 33.94 19.25 -22.79
C LYS A 142 33.21 20.57 -22.50
N ILE A 143 31.91 20.49 -22.24
CA ILE A 143 31.09 21.62 -21.75
C ILE A 143 30.85 21.38 -20.27
N ASP A 144 31.84 21.67 -19.44
CA ASP A 144 31.85 21.31 -18.01
C ASP A 144 30.65 21.94 -17.26
N GLU A 145 30.23 23.14 -17.66
CA GLU A 145 29.04 23.79 -17.12
C GLU A 145 27.77 22.92 -17.28
N LEU A 146 27.61 22.26 -18.42
CA LEU A 146 26.45 21.43 -18.71
C LEU A 146 26.49 20.11 -17.93
N SER A 147 27.64 19.43 -17.94
CA SER A 147 27.79 18.16 -17.22
C SER A 147 27.64 18.37 -15.71
N ASN A 148 28.33 19.37 -15.15
CA ASN A 148 28.31 19.64 -13.72
C ASN A 148 26.92 20.09 -13.25
N PHE A 149 26.21 20.90 -14.05
CA PHE A 149 24.84 21.32 -13.71
C PHE A 149 23.90 20.13 -13.57
N PHE A 150 23.83 19.25 -14.58
CA PHE A 150 22.90 18.13 -14.55
C PHE A 150 23.32 17.04 -13.54
N GLU A 151 24.62 16.90 -13.26
CA GLU A 151 25.13 16.04 -12.20
C GLU A 151 24.66 16.55 -10.83
N GLU A 152 24.92 17.82 -10.52
CA GLU A 152 24.48 18.46 -9.27
C GLU A 152 22.95 18.38 -9.13
N LYS A 153 22.20 18.72 -10.18
CA LYS A 153 20.73 18.69 -10.15
C LYS A 153 20.16 17.29 -10.00
N SER A 154 20.80 16.26 -10.56
CA SER A 154 20.35 14.88 -10.35
C SER A 154 20.34 14.50 -8.86
N ILE A 155 21.37 14.92 -8.12
CA ILE A 155 21.49 14.68 -6.68
C ILE A 155 20.50 15.57 -5.92
N PHE A 156 20.46 16.86 -6.24
CA PHE A 156 19.62 17.85 -5.55
C PHE A 156 18.12 17.53 -5.64
N LEU A 157 17.67 16.94 -6.76
CA LEU A 157 16.30 16.47 -6.95
C LEU A 157 15.88 15.47 -5.86
N LEU A 158 16.76 14.53 -5.49
CA LEU A 158 16.44 13.47 -4.54
C LEU A 158 16.76 13.86 -3.09
N GLU A 159 17.93 14.44 -2.86
CA GLU A 159 18.45 14.69 -1.51
C GLU A 159 17.92 15.99 -0.89
N LYS A 160 17.36 16.90 -1.69
CA LYS A 160 16.85 18.17 -1.19
C LYS A 160 15.41 18.43 -1.59
N ASN A 161 15.10 18.39 -2.89
CA ASN A 161 13.76 18.72 -3.34
C ASN A 161 12.74 17.66 -2.88
N LEU A 162 12.99 16.37 -3.17
CA LEU A 162 12.08 15.30 -2.76
C LEU A 162 11.99 15.16 -1.24
N PHE A 163 13.11 15.30 -0.50
CA PHE A 163 13.05 15.32 0.97
C PHE A 163 12.17 16.43 1.52
N LYS A 164 12.25 17.64 0.97
CA LYS A 164 11.37 18.74 1.37
C LYS A 164 9.90 18.45 1.06
N GLU A 165 9.61 17.81 -0.07
CA GLU A 165 8.24 17.41 -0.43
C GLU A 165 7.69 16.32 0.52
N ILE A 166 8.50 15.32 0.87
CA ILE A 166 8.14 14.30 1.87
C ILE A 166 7.90 14.95 3.23
N GLU A 167 8.75 15.89 3.62
CA GLU A 167 8.60 16.65 4.86
C GLU A 167 7.33 17.49 4.90
N ASN A 168 7.04 18.22 3.82
CA ASN A 168 5.81 18.98 3.70
C ASN A 168 4.58 18.06 3.77
N TYR A 169 4.63 16.88 3.13
CA TYR A 169 3.56 15.90 3.20
C TYR A 169 3.30 15.48 4.64
N TYR A 170 4.29 14.94 5.35
CA TYR A 170 4.02 14.40 6.69
C TYR A 170 3.68 15.48 7.73
N LYS A 171 4.06 16.74 7.50
CA LYS A 171 3.72 17.87 8.38
C LYS A 171 2.29 18.37 8.18
N THR A 172 1.66 18.03 7.06
CA THR A 172 0.32 18.51 6.70
C THR A 172 -0.70 17.39 6.56
N ALA A 173 -0.25 16.13 6.49
CA ALA A 173 -1.08 14.95 6.45
C ALA A 173 -1.96 14.82 7.70
N ARG A 174 -3.17 14.32 7.50
CA ARG A 174 -4.10 13.98 8.59
C ARG A 174 -4.00 12.52 9.00
N PHE A 175 -3.31 11.71 8.19
CA PHE A 175 -3.12 10.27 8.36
C PHE A 175 -4.47 9.54 8.43
N ASN A 176 -5.22 9.62 7.33
CA ASN A 176 -6.47 8.86 7.13
C ASN A 176 -6.22 7.61 6.27
N GLU A 177 -7.26 6.84 5.97
CA GLU A 177 -7.11 5.59 5.21
C GLU A 177 -6.51 5.77 3.80
N ASP A 178 -6.70 6.92 3.17
CA ASP A 178 -6.16 7.23 1.84
C ASP A 178 -4.63 7.48 1.89
N ASP A 179 -4.12 7.89 3.07
CA ASP A 179 -2.69 8.11 3.30
C ASP A 179 -1.87 6.81 3.39
N VAL A 180 -2.51 5.63 3.49
CA VAL A 180 -1.82 4.33 3.63
C VAL A 180 -0.87 4.09 2.46
N GLU A 181 -1.36 4.28 1.23
CA GLU A 181 -0.56 4.04 0.03
C GLU A 181 0.57 5.07 -0.12
N LEU A 182 0.30 6.32 0.29
CA LEU A 182 1.27 7.41 0.27
C LEU A 182 2.42 7.15 1.25
N VAL A 183 2.10 6.74 2.48
CA VAL A 183 3.10 6.36 3.49
C VAL A 183 3.89 5.12 3.06
N ASN A 184 3.23 4.11 2.50
CA ASN A 184 3.92 2.92 1.97
C ASN A 184 4.91 3.28 0.85
N SER A 185 4.58 4.26 0.01
CA SER A 185 5.47 4.75 -1.04
C SER A 185 6.70 5.44 -0.45
N ILE A 186 6.53 6.24 0.61
CA ILE A 186 7.64 6.88 1.34
C ILE A 186 8.53 5.82 2.02
N VAL A 187 7.93 4.82 2.67
CA VAL A 187 8.68 3.72 3.29
C VAL A 187 9.48 2.96 2.24
N THR A 188 8.88 2.65 1.09
CA THR A 188 9.56 1.98 -0.02
C THR A 188 10.72 2.82 -0.56
N TYR A 189 10.52 4.12 -0.74
CA TYR A 189 11.58 5.05 -1.14
C TYR A 189 12.74 5.07 -0.14
N SER A 190 12.44 5.13 1.16
CA SER A 190 13.46 5.23 2.21
C SER A 190 14.46 4.07 2.22
N LYS A 191 14.05 2.87 1.77
CA LYS A 191 14.91 1.69 1.67
C LYS A 191 16.08 1.87 0.68
N ASN A 192 15.95 2.81 -0.26
CA ASN A 192 16.98 3.12 -1.25
C ASN A 192 17.95 4.22 -0.79
N LEU A 193 17.73 4.81 0.39
CA LEU A 193 18.60 5.83 0.95
C LEU A 193 19.75 5.20 1.73
N SER A 194 20.90 5.87 1.76
CA SER A 194 22.04 5.48 2.61
C SER A 194 21.67 5.40 4.09
N ASN A 195 20.72 6.24 4.53
CA ASN A 195 20.12 6.19 5.86
C ASN A 195 18.59 6.27 5.75
N PRO A 196 17.85 5.15 5.79
CA PRO A 196 16.39 5.16 5.74
C PRO A 196 15.74 5.97 6.88
N PHE A 197 16.40 6.04 8.04
CA PHE A 197 15.87 6.70 9.24
C PHE A 197 15.81 8.22 9.13
N SER A 198 16.51 8.84 8.17
CA SER A 198 16.41 10.28 7.91
C SER A 198 14.99 10.71 7.53
N VAL A 199 14.19 9.79 6.97
CA VAL A 199 12.79 10.01 6.60
C VAL A 199 11.84 9.32 7.58
N LEU A 200 12.15 8.09 7.99
CA LEU A 200 11.24 7.28 8.81
C LEU A 200 11.06 7.82 10.23
N ILE A 201 12.11 8.36 10.87
CA ILE A 201 12.00 8.90 12.23
C ILE A 201 11.12 10.15 12.27
N PRO A 202 11.35 11.19 11.45
CA PRO A 202 10.46 12.35 11.41
C PRO A 202 9.02 11.99 11.09
N LEU A 203 8.79 11.10 10.12
CA LEU A 203 7.45 10.62 9.78
C LEU A 203 6.74 9.98 10.99
N GLN A 204 7.42 9.07 11.70
CA GLN A 204 6.86 8.44 12.90
C GLN A 204 6.58 9.46 14.01
N GLN A 205 7.45 10.47 14.17
CA GLN A 205 7.26 11.54 15.16
C GLN A 205 6.00 12.36 14.87
N GLU A 206 5.74 12.68 13.60
CA GLU A 206 4.53 13.42 13.21
C GLU A 206 3.27 12.59 13.40
N ILE A 207 3.28 11.31 13.01
CA ILE A 207 2.19 10.36 13.33
C ILE A 207 1.92 10.33 14.84
N ASN A 208 2.98 10.31 15.65
CA ASN A 208 2.89 10.25 17.11
C ASN A 208 2.35 11.52 17.78
N LYS A 209 2.27 12.66 17.07
CA LYS A 209 1.62 13.88 17.60
C LYS A 209 0.11 13.75 17.68
N PHE A 210 -0.49 12.87 16.88
CA PHE A 210 -1.91 12.61 16.92
C PHE A 210 -2.25 11.66 18.08
N SER A 211 -3.46 11.81 18.63
CA SER A 211 -3.95 10.91 19.66
C SER A 211 -4.41 9.58 19.06
N PHE A 212 -3.81 8.48 19.51
CA PHE A 212 -4.17 7.12 19.08
C PHE A 212 -5.49 6.66 19.72
N THR A 213 -5.87 7.30 20.83
CA THR A 213 -7.03 6.93 21.65
C THR A 213 -8.27 7.78 21.39
N PHE A 214 -8.12 8.91 20.68
CA PHE A 214 -9.24 9.81 20.36
C PHE A 214 -9.41 10.11 18.86
N ASN A 215 -8.41 9.85 18.01
CA ASN A 215 -8.52 10.06 16.56
C ASN A 215 -8.90 8.77 15.82
N LEU A 216 -10.18 8.63 15.44
CA LEU A 216 -10.67 7.47 14.70
C LEU A 216 -10.00 7.30 13.33
N GLU A 217 -9.78 8.39 12.60
CA GLU A 217 -9.21 8.31 11.25
C GLU A 217 -7.76 7.81 11.29
N LEU A 218 -6.98 8.31 12.26
CA LEU A 218 -5.65 7.75 12.55
C LEU A 218 -5.74 6.28 12.94
N PHE A 219 -6.67 5.90 13.81
CA PHE A 219 -6.84 4.51 14.23
C PHE A 219 -7.08 3.59 13.02
N LYS A 220 -7.98 3.97 12.11
CA LYS A 220 -8.26 3.21 10.88
C LYS A 220 -7.04 3.16 9.95
N PHE A 221 -6.37 4.29 9.73
CA PHE A 221 -5.12 4.36 8.96
C PHE A 221 -4.09 3.36 9.49
N LEU A 222 -3.82 3.38 10.81
CA LEU A 222 -2.85 2.51 11.44
C LEU A 222 -3.23 1.03 11.37
N LYS A 223 -4.53 0.70 11.46
CA LYS A 223 -5.04 -0.67 11.31
C LYS A 223 -4.86 -1.23 9.90
N LYS A 224 -4.82 -0.37 8.87
CA LYS A 224 -4.57 -0.74 7.47
C LYS A 224 -3.10 -0.88 7.12
N LEU A 225 -2.19 -0.38 7.96
CA LEU A 225 -0.76 -0.57 7.76
C LEU A 225 -0.40 -2.06 7.90
N THR A 226 0.62 -2.50 7.16
CA THR A 226 1.09 -3.89 7.21
C THR A 226 2.59 -3.93 7.45
N LYS A 227 3.07 -5.04 8.02
CA LYS A 227 4.51 -5.23 8.24
C LYS A 227 5.31 -5.19 6.93
N ASP A 228 4.77 -5.75 5.86
CA ASP A 228 5.48 -5.90 4.59
C ASP A 228 5.61 -4.56 3.84
N SER A 229 4.53 -3.78 3.80
CA SER A 229 4.48 -2.52 3.05
C SER A 229 4.97 -1.32 3.89
N SER A 230 4.56 -1.26 5.15
CA SER A 230 4.78 -0.10 6.02
C SER A 230 5.97 -0.26 6.97
N GLY A 231 6.54 -1.48 7.07
CA GLY A 231 7.80 -1.75 7.77
C GLY A 231 7.82 -1.24 9.22
N GLU A 232 8.83 -0.45 9.54
CA GLU A 232 9.07 0.08 10.89
C GLU A 232 7.92 0.97 11.41
N ILE A 233 7.22 1.69 10.51
CA ILE A 233 6.08 2.53 10.88
C ILE A 233 4.94 1.67 11.42
N PHE A 234 4.68 0.53 10.78
CA PHE A 234 3.70 -0.44 11.27
C PHE A 234 4.13 -1.02 12.62
N VAL A 235 5.38 -1.48 12.75
CA VAL A 235 5.85 -2.13 13.99
C VAL A 235 5.64 -1.21 15.19
N LYS A 236 6.14 0.02 15.13
CA LYS A 236 6.03 1.00 16.23
C LYS A 236 4.59 1.41 16.52
N SER A 237 3.81 1.64 15.46
CA SER A 237 2.43 2.12 15.64
C SER A 237 1.50 1.02 16.13
N ASN A 238 1.68 -0.22 15.65
CA ASN A 238 0.90 -1.38 16.08
C ASN A 238 1.23 -1.77 17.53
N GLU A 239 2.49 -1.66 17.96
CA GLU A 239 2.86 -1.84 19.37
C GLU A 239 2.10 -0.83 20.25
N LYS A 240 2.13 0.45 19.90
CA LYS A 240 1.41 1.51 20.63
C LYS A 240 -0.10 1.29 20.65
N LEU A 241 -0.69 0.90 19.51
CA LEU A 241 -2.12 0.56 19.41
C LEU A 241 -2.51 -0.64 20.28
N ASN A 242 -1.65 -1.64 20.42
CA ASN A 242 -1.96 -2.78 21.27
C ASN A 242 -1.76 -2.45 22.76
N ASN A 243 -0.76 -1.63 23.08
CA ASN A 243 -0.48 -1.23 24.46
C ASN A 243 -1.61 -0.36 25.04
N MET A 244 -2.25 0.51 24.26
CA MET A 244 -3.36 1.33 24.78
C MET A 244 -4.57 0.50 25.27
N PHE A 245 -4.84 -0.68 24.70
CA PHE A 245 -5.91 -1.58 25.19
C PHE A 245 -5.51 -2.39 26.42
N LYS A 246 -4.21 -2.48 26.71
CA LYS A 246 -3.67 -3.19 27.88
C LYS A 246 -3.45 -2.28 29.08
N ASP A 247 -3.37 -0.97 28.85
CA ASP A 247 -3.20 0.02 29.89
C ASP A 247 -4.52 0.20 30.65
N GLU A 248 -4.48 -0.08 31.95
CA GLU A 248 -5.63 -0.03 32.85
C GLU A 248 -6.11 1.40 33.16
N ASN A 249 -5.36 2.44 32.78
CA ASN A 249 -5.73 3.84 33.03
C ASN A 249 -5.90 4.68 31.76
N GLU A 250 -5.55 4.13 30.60
CA GLU A 250 -5.67 4.82 29.31
C GLU A 250 -7.13 5.04 28.94
N LYS A 251 -7.46 6.17 28.31
CA LYS A 251 -8.84 6.55 27.93
C LYS A 251 -9.05 6.41 26.43
N ILE A 252 -9.67 5.32 25.99
CA ILE A 252 -9.93 5.07 24.56
C ILE A 252 -11.34 5.51 24.19
N SER A 253 -11.48 6.59 23.41
CA SER A 253 -12.77 7.16 23.00
C SER A 253 -13.83 6.12 22.62
N ASN A 254 -15.09 6.40 23.02
CA ASN A 254 -16.23 5.54 22.72
C ASN A 254 -16.41 5.29 21.22
N VAL A 255 -16.04 6.25 20.36
CA VAL A 255 -16.08 6.10 18.90
C VAL A 255 -15.11 5.01 18.43
N ILE A 256 -13.88 4.97 18.96
CA ILE A 256 -12.90 3.93 18.64
C ILE A 256 -13.36 2.58 19.20
N LEU A 257 -13.81 2.52 20.46
CA LEU A 257 -14.33 1.26 21.04
C LEU A 257 -15.51 0.71 20.23
N SER A 258 -16.43 1.57 19.81
CA SER A 258 -17.55 1.19 18.94
C SER A 258 -17.09 0.67 17.59
N TYR A 259 -16.04 1.28 17.01
CA TYR A 259 -15.44 0.80 15.77
C TYR A 259 -14.83 -0.60 15.95
N VAL A 260 -14.10 -0.84 17.03
CA VAL A 260 -13.47 -2.15 17.30
C VAL A 260 -14.52 -3.22 17.56
N LEU A 261 -15.58 -2.91 18.30
CA LEU A 261 -16.71 -3.83 18.53
C LEU A 261 -17.41 -4.26 17.24
N LYS A 262 -17.42 -3.40 16.21
CA LYS A 262 -18.07 -3.69 14.91
C LYS A 262 -17.17 -4.46 13.93
N ASN A 263 -15.86 -4.53 14.16
CA ASN A 263 -14.89 -5.08 13.21
C ASN A 263 -14.18 -6.34 13.79
N ASP A 264 -14.94 -7.26 14.37
CA ASP A 264 -14.50 -8.60 14.82
C ASP A 264 -13.33 -8.66 15.82
N GLU A 265 -13.03 -7.55 16.52
CA GLU A 265 -12.02 -7.48 17.58
C GLU A 265 -12.63 -7.24 18.97
N LYS A 266 -13.85 -7.74 19.17
CA LYS A 266 -14.66 -7.48 20.37
C LYS A 266 -13.95 -7.84 21.68
N GLU A 267 -13.25 -8.97 21.69
CA GLU A 267 -12.44 -9.43 22.83
C GLU A 267 -11.46 -8.39 23.36
N LYS A 268 -10.90 -7.53 22.49
CA LYS A 268 -10.00 -6.45 22.94
C LYS A 268 -10.73 -5.43 23.79
N VAL A 269 -11.95 -5.09 23.39
CA VAL A 269 -12.79 -4.13 24.11
C VAL A 269 -13.29 -4.72 25.41
N TYR A 270 -13.69 -5.99 25.42
CA TYR A 270 -14.09 -6.69 26.65
C TYR A 270 -12.95 -6.73 27.66
N ASN A 271 -11.76 -7.14 27.23
CA ASN A 271 -10.60 -7.21 28.11
C ASN A 271 -10.21 -5.82 28.62
N TYR A 272 -10.20 -4.80 27.77
CA TYR A 272 -9.95 -3.41 28.18
C TYR A 272 -10.95 -2.93 29.23
N ILE A 273 -12.26 -3.08 28.96
CA ILE A 273 -13.31 -2.68 29.91
C ILE A 273 -13.21 -3.46 31.20
N SER A 274 -12.89 -4.75 31.18
CA SER A 274 -12.81 -5.57 32.40
C SER A 274 -11.65 -5.19 33.33
N ASN A 275 -10.60 -4.54 32.81
CA ASN A 275 -9.40 -4.19 33.56
C ASN A 275 -9.27 -2.68 33.85
N LEU A 276 -10.15 -1.84 33.30
CA LEU A 276 -10.08 -0.38 33.43
C LEU A 276 -10.23 0.07 34.90
N LYS A 277 -9.25 0.84 35.38
CA LYS A 277 -9.16 1.40 36.74
C LYS A 277 -9.61 2.85 36.86
N ASP A 278 -9.66 3.59 35.75
CA ASP A 278 -10.22 4.95 35.76
C ASP A 278 -11.75 4.88 35.96
N LYS A 279 -12.18 5.16 37.19
CA LYS A 279 -13.58 5.08 37.61
C LYS A 279 -14.50 6.02 36.84
N ASP A 280 -14.10 7.28 36.65
CA ASP A 280 -14.96 8.27 36.01
C ASP A 280 -15.12 7.95 34.53
N TYR A 281 -14.05 7.47 33.91
CA TYR A 281 -14.08 7.02 32.53
C TYR A 281 -14.91 5.75 32.35
N LEU A 282 -14.73 4.75 33.22
CA LEU A 282 -15.54 3.53 33.23
C LEU A 282 -17.03 3.86 33.43
N GLN A 283 -17.36 4.82 34.30
CA GLN A 283 -18.73 5.30 34.50
C GLN A 283 -19.32 5.91 33.21
N SER A 284 -18.51 6.67 32.45
CA SER A 284 -18.94 7.21 31.15
C SER A 284 -19.15 6.10 30.12
N LEU A 285 -18.27 5.10 30.07
CA LEU A 285 -18.41 3.94 29.20
C LEU A 285 -19.65 3.12 29.55
N TYR A 286 -19.93 2.91 30.84
CA TYR A 286 -21.14 2.24 31.31
C TYR A 286 -22.39 2.90 30.73
N PHE A 287 -22.52 4.22 30.86
CA PHE A 287 -23.66 4.94 30.30
C PHE A 287 -23.73 4.86 28.77
N ASN A 288 -22.62 4.65 28.07
CA ASN A 288 -22.59 4.59 26.62
C ASN A 288 -22.83 3.18 26.05
N PHE A 289 -22.45 2.12 26.78
CA PHE A 289 -22.40 0.76 26.24
C PHE A 289 -23.23 -0.26 27.00
N PHE A 290 -23.27 -0.20 28.34
CA PHE A 290 -23.87 -1.27 29.15
C PHE A 290 -25.38 -1.38 28.91
N GLY A 291 -25.84 -2.60 28.60
CA GLY A 291 -27.25 -2.92 28.35
C GLY A 291 -27.88 -2.23 27.14
N LYS A 292 -27.06 -1.59 26.29
CA LYS A 292 -27.53 -0.84 25.10
C LYS A 292 -27.46 -1.63 23.80
N SER A 293 -26.85 -2.80 23.83
CA SER A 293 -26.74 -3.71 22.69
C SER A 293 -27.05 -5.14 23.13
N ASN A 294 -27.31 -6.04 22.19
CA ASN A 294 -27.52 -7.47 22.48
C ASN A 294 -26.18 -8.22 22.68
N ASP A 295 -25.14 -7.53 23.14
CA ASP A 295 -23.79 -8.05 23.31
C ASP A 295 -23.57 -8.39 24.78
N THR A 296 -24.00 -9.59 25.19
CA THR A 296 -23.93 -10.04 26.58
C THR A 296 -22.50 -10.05 27.11
N ASP A 297 -21.51 -10.35 26.26
CA ASP A 297 -20.10 -10.40 26.66
C ASP A 297 -19.56 -9.03 27.03
N LEU A 298 -19.98 -7.99 26.31
CA LEU A 298 -19.69 -6.60 26.67
C LEU A 298 -20.26 -6.24 28.05
N ASP A 299 -21.50 -6.62 28.31
CA ASP A 299 -22.16 -6.33 29.58
C ASP A 299 -21.50 -7.09 30.74
N LEU A 300 -21.14 -8.36 30.50
CA LEU A 300 -20.39 -9.17 31.46
C LEU A 300 -18.97 -8.62 31.70
N ALA A 301 -18.34 -7.98 30.72
CA ALA A 301 -17.05 -7.31 30.91
C ALA A 301 -17.14 -6.15 31.91
N PHE A 302 -18.23 -5.37 31.89
CA PHE A 302 -18.49 -4.34 32.90
C PHE A 302 -18.71 -4.92 34.30
N ILE A 303 -19.43 -6.05 34.40
CA ILE A 303 -19.71 -6.74 35.67
C ILE A 303 -18.42 -7.35 36.26
N LYS A 304 -17.54 -7.88 35.41
CA LYS A 304 -16.25 -8.46 35.80
C LYS A 304 -15.30 -7.43 36.41
N ASN A 305 -15.40 -6.16 36.00
CA ASN A 305 -14.49 -5.10 36.45
C ASN A 305 -14.57 -4.88 37.98
N GLU A 306 -13.43 -4.69 38.63
CA GLU A 306 -13.32 -4.45 40.08
C GLU A 306 -13.56 -3.00 40.51
N THR A 307 -13.41 -2.06 39.58
CA THR A 307 -13.53 -0.63 39.79
C THR A 307 -14.98 -0.27 40.11
N LYS A 308 -15.18 0.25 41.32
CA LYS A 308 -16.52 0.56 41.84
C LYS A 308 -17.12 1.80 41.14
N ILE A 309 -18.08 1.57 40.26
CA ILE A 309 -18.93 2.60 39.63
C ILE A 309 -20.38 2.51 40.12
N LYS A 310 -21.17 3.56 39.92
CA LYS A 310 -22.62 3.51 40.11
C LYS A 310 -23.23 2.68 38.98
N ASN A 311 -23.93 1.62 39.33
CA ASN A 311 -24.41 0.62 38.38
C ASN A 311 -25.72 -0.01 38.85
N ASP A 312 -26.34 -0.71 37.91
CA ASP A 312 -27.65 -1.33 38.03
C ASP A 312 -27.52 -2.84 37.74
N TYR A 313 -26.31 -3.40 37.88
CA TYR A 313 -25.94 -4.72 37.36
C TYR A 313 -26.87 -5.84 37.85
N LYS A 314 -27.27 -5.80 39.13
CA LYS A 314 -28.16 -6.82 39.71
C LYS A 314 -29.52 -6.85 39.00
N GLU A 315 -30.12 -5.68 38.77
CA GLU A 315 -31.41 -5.58 38.10
C GLU A 315 -31.30 -6.05 36.64
N TYR A 316 -30.23 -5.64 35.96
CA TYR A 316 -29.95 -6.09 34.60
C TYR A 316 -29.83 -7.63 34.51
N ILE A 317 -29.03 -8.26 35.37
CA ILE A 317 -28.86 -9.73 35.37
C ILE A 317 -30.18 -10.43 35.67
N ASN A 318 -30.94 -9.96 36.67
CA ASN A 318 -32.25 -10.53 37.01
C ASN A 318 -33.22 -10.45 35.83
N CYS A 319 -33.24 -9.32 35.11
CA CYS A 319 -34.01 -9.18 33.89
C CYS A 319 -33.55 -10.16 32.81
N GLN A 320 -32.25 -10.27 32.54
CA GLN A 320 -31.71 -11.19 31.54
C GLN A 320 -32.09 -12.66 31.83
N ILE A 321 -31.99 -13.09 33.08
CA ILE A 321 -32.38 -14.44 33.51
C ILE A 321 -33.89 -14.64 33.39
N THR A 322 -34.68 -13.64 33.77
CA THR A 322 -36.15 -13.72 33.70
C THR A 322 -36.66 -13.77 32.27
N TYR A 323 -36.13 -12.94 31.37
CA TYR A 323 -36.53 -12.94 29.96
C TYR A 323 -36.09 -14.21 29.23
N ASN A 324 -34.92 -14.74 29.55
CA ASN A 324 -34.34 -15.92 28.90
C ASN A 324 -34.55 -17.20 29.73
N TRP A 325 -35.56 -17.25 30.60
CA TRP A 325 -35.72 -18.31 31.60
C TRP A 325 -35.81 -19.75 31.06
N LYS A 326 -36.10 -19.92 29.76
CA LYS A 326 -36.14 -21.23 29.07
C LYS A 326 -34.79 -21.62 28.45
N ASP A 327 -33.89 -20.68 28.25
CA ASP A 327 -32.56 -20.92 27.68
C ASP A 327 -31.56 -21.20 28.81
N LEU A 328 -31.52 -22.46 29.23
CA LEU A 328 -30.67 -22.89 30.33
C LEU A 328 -29.18 -22.74 30.02
N ALA A 329 -28.79 -22.88 28.75
CA ALA A 329 -27.41 -22.70 28.33
C ALA A 329 -26.97 -21.25 28.50
N TYR A 330 -27.81 -20.29 28.06
CA TYR A 330 -27.56 -18.87 28.24
C TYR A 330 -27.55 -18.45 29.72
N ILE A 331 -28.48 -18.95 30.53
CA ILE A 331 -28.50 -18.64 31.97
C ILE A 331 -27.24 -19.17 32.64
N ASN A 332 -26.85 -20.43 32.36
CA ASN A 332 -25.62 -21.02 32.89
C ASN A 332 -24.38 -20.23 32.44
N TYR A 333 -24.36 -19.74 31.20
CA TYR A 333 -23.29 -18.87 30.70
C TYR A 333 -23.16 -17.59 31.55
N ILE A 334 -24.26 -16.88 31.82
CA ILE A 334 -24.27 -15.68 32.66
C ILE A 334 -23.82 -16.02 34.09
N LEU A 335 -24.40 -17.05 34.71
CA LEU A 335 -24.13 -17.38 36.12
C LEU A 335 -22.67 -17.77 36.38
N ASN A 336 -22.03 -18.43 35.41
CA ASN A 336 -20.63 -18.82 35.50
C ASN A 336 -19.65 -17.66 35.23
N SER A 337 -20.15 -16.50 34.79
CA SER A 337 -19.30 -15.34 34.54
C SER A 337 -18.75 -14.74 35.84
N PRO A 338 -17.48 -14.27 35.85
CA PRO A 338 -16.89 -13.68 37.04
C PRO A 338 -17.75 -12.57 37.67
N LYS A 339 -17.83 -12.57 39.00
CA LYS A 339 -18.56 -11.60 39.85
C LYS A 339 -20.07 -11.57 39.72
N VAL A 340 -20.70 -12.30 38.81
CA VAL A 340 -22.16 -12.38 38.73
C VAL A 340 -22.78 -12.84 40.05
N LEU A 341 -22.23 -13.89 40.67
CA LEU A 341 -22.65 -14.35 42.01
C LEU A 341 -22.56 -13.24 43.07
N GLN A 342 -21.49 -12.43 43.05
CA GLN A 342 -21.29 -11.35 44.01
C GLN A 342 -22.29 -10.22 43.81
N VAL A 343 -22.67 -9.94 42.55
CA VAL A 343 -23.64 -8.92 42.19
C VAL A 343 -25.06 -9.31 42.55
N ILE A 344 -25.50 -10.52 42.20
CA ILE A 344 -26.89 -10.95 42.47
C ILE A 344 -27.08 -11.40 43.92
N GLY A 345 -26.05 -12.00 44.51
CA GLY A 345 -26.05 -12.54 45.88
C GLY A 345 -26.40 -14.03 45.96
N HIS A 346 -25.93 -14.69 47.02
CA HIS A 346 -26.02 -16.14 47.19
C HIS A 346 -27.45 -16.71 47.18
N ASN A 347 -28.41 -15.99 47.80
CA ASN A 347 -29.79 -16.48 47.90
C ASN A 347 -30.48 -16.49 46.54
N ASP A 348 -30.36 -15.39 45.79
CA ASP A 348 -30.95 -15.26 44.45
C ASP A 348 -30.29 -16.26 43.49
N TYR A 349 -28.96 -16.39 43.55
CA TYR A 349 -28.22 -17.39 42.78
C TYR A 349 -28.74 -18.81 43.04
N ARG A 350 -28.91 -19.20 44.31
CA ARG A 350 -29.41 -20.53 44.67
C ARG A 350 -30.83 -20.78 44.14
N ALA A 351 -31.72 -19.79 44.26
CA ALA A 351 -33.08 -19.90 43.73
C ALA A 351 -33.10 -20.10 42.21
N ILE A 352 -32.18 -19.44 41.48
CA ILE A 352 -32.03 -19.61 40.03
C ILE A 352 -31.52 -21.02 39.71
N ILE A 353 -30.51 -21.53 40.42
CA ILE A 353 -29.99 -22.90 40.21
C ILE A 353 -31.08 -23.95 40.47
N GLU A 354 -31.82 -23.85 41.58
CA GLU A 354 -32.92 -24.76 41.89
C GLU A 354 -34.00 -24.76 40.80
N ARG A 355 -34.26 -23.60 40.18
CA ARG A 355 -35.16 -23.48 39.03
C ARG A 355 -34.59 -24.15 37.78
N ILE A 356 -33.30 -23.99 37.49
CA ILE A 356 -32.62 -24.65 36.37
C ILE A 356 -32.72 -26.16 36.51
N GLU A 357 -32.35 -26.71 37.68
CA GLU A 357 -32.40 -28.16 37.94
C GLU A 357 -33.81 -28.75 37.74
N LYS A 358 -34.84 -28.00 38.14
CA LYS A 358 -36.24 -28.41 37.93
C LYS A 358 -36.57 -28.46 36.44
N LEU A 359 -36.20 -27.42 35.69
CA LEU A 359 -36.45 -27.35 34.25
C LEU A 359 -35.68 -28.43 33.47
N GLU A 360 -34.44 -28.74 33.85
CA GLU A 360 -33.65 -29.82 33.24
C GLU A 360 -34.32 -31.19 33.43
N LYS A 361 -34.84 -31.47 34.63
CA LYS A 361 -35.60 -32.70 34.91
C LYS A 361 -36.88 -32.78 34.07
N ASP A 362 -37.60 -31.66 33.92
CA ASP A 362 -38.80 -31.60 33.10
C ASP A 362 -38.47 -31.83 31.61
N ILE A 363 -37.34 -31.29 31.11
CA ILE A 363 -36.86 -31.51 29.74
C ILE A 363 -36.51 -32.99 29.51
N ASP A 364 -35.75 -33.61 30.41
CA ASP A 364 -35.38 -35.04 30.31
C ASP A 364 -36.61 -35.95 30.39
N PHE A 365 -37.56 -35.65 31.28
CA PHE A 365 -38.83 -36.37 31.37
C PHE A 365 -39.63 -36.27 30.05
N ASN A 366 -39.78 -35.07 29.50
CA ASN A 366 -40.50 -34.87 28.24
C ASN A 366 -39.82 -35.56 27.05
N ALA A 367 -38.49 -35.59 27.01
CA ALA A 367 -37.73 -36.33 26.00
C ALA A 367 -37.99 -37.84 26.09
N LYS A 368 -38.02 -38.40 27.31
CA LYS A 368 -38.37 -39.82 27.55
C LYS A 368 -39.81 -40.11 27.13
N VAL A 369 -40.76 -39.27 27.50
CA VAL A 369 -42.17 -39.42 27.10
C VAL A 369 -42.32 -39.36 25.57
N SER A 370 -41.61 -38.45 24.90
CA SER A 370 -41.64 -38.35 23.43
C SER A 370 -41.12 -39.62 22.76
N ARG A 371 -40.00 -40.18 23.23
CA ARG A 371 -39.49 -41.48 22.75
C ARG A 371 -40.48 -42.63 22.99
N VAL A 372 -41.12 -42.66 24.16
CA VAL A 372 -42.14 -43.68 24.47
C VAL A 372 -43.35 -43.54 23.55
N LEU A 373 -43.80 -42.32 23.26
CA LEU A 373 -44.88 -42.05 22.32
C LEU A 373 -44.52 -42.43 20.88
N GLU A 374 -43.27 -42.21 20.47
CA GLU A 374 -42.75 -42.62 19.16
C GLU A 374 -42.77 -44.15 19.03
N ILE A 375 -42.21 -44.86 20.01
CA ILE A 375 -42.26 -46.33 20.09
C ILE A 375 -43.72 -46.84 20.09
N ALA A 376 -44.61 -46.19 20.84
CA ALA A 376 -46.01 -46.57 20.90
C ALA A 376 -46.73 -46.35 19.55
N ASN A 377 -46.40 -45.28 18.82
CA ASN A 377 -46.94 -45.01 17.50
C ASN A 377 -46.43 -46.01 16.45
N ASP A 378 -45.15 -46.38 16.52
CA ASP A 378 -44.57 -47.42 15.65
C ASP A 378 -45.21 -48.78 15.93
N ALA A 379 -45.35 -49.16 17.20
CA ALA A 379 -46.05 -50.39 17.59
C ALA A 379 -47.51 -50.40 17.09
N LYS A 380 -48.20 -49.26 17.16
CA LYS A 380 -49.56 -49.10 16.63
C LYS A 380 -49.61 -49.24 15.11
N LYS A 381 -48.59 -48.74 14.39
CA LYS A 381 -48.47 -48.89 12.94
C LYS A 381 -48.27 -50.36 12.55
N ILE A 382 -47.34 -51.05 13.21
CA ILE A 382 -47.09 -52.49 13.03
C ILE A 382 -48.36 -53.30 13.32
N ALA A 383 -49.07 -53.00 14.40
CA ALA A 383 -50.32 -53.70 14.73
C ALA A 383 -51.43 -53.48 13.68
N LYS A 384 -51.52 -52.27 13.10
CA LYS A 384 -52.45 -51.99 11.99
C LYS A 384 -52.05 -52.75 10.71
N GLU A 385 -50.78 -52.80 10.39
CA GLU A 385 -50.26 -53.56 9.24
C GLU A 385 -50.52 -55.07 9.41
N ALA A 386 -50.22 -55.63 10.59
CA ALA A 386 -50.52 -57.02 10.91
C ALA A 386 -52.03 -57.33 10.84
N LYS A 387 -52.88 -56.42 11.33
CA LYS A 387 -54.34 -56.55 11.23
C LYS A 387 -54.84 -56.45 9.78
N ALA A 388 -54.20 -55.63 8.93
CA ALA A 388 -54.51 -55.56 7.51
C ALA A 388 -54.13 -56.87 6.80
N ILE A 389 -52.93 -57.41 7.07
CA ILE A 389 -52.47 -58.71 6.55
C ILE A 389 -53.40 -59.85 7.00
N ALA A 390 -53.85 -59.84 8.24
CA ALA A 390 -54.78 -60.83 8.78
C ALA A 390 -56.20 -60.75 8.17
N ARG A 391 -56.57 -59.60 7.59
CA ARG A 391 -57.86 -59.39 6.91
C ARG A 391 -57.78 -59.62 5.39
N SER A 392 -56.58 -59.73 4.83
CA SER A 392 -56.34 -60.05 3.41
C SER A 392 -56.09 -61.54 3.14
N LYS A 393 -56.22 -62.38 4.17
CA LYS A 393 -56.35 -63.84 4.07
C LYS A 393 -57.80 -64.20 4.37
#